data_AF-A0A3D3WZF7-F1
#
_entry.id   AF-A0A3D3WZF7-F1
#
_cell.length_a   1.000
_cell.length_b   1.000
_cell.length_c   1.000
_cell.angle_alpha   90.00
_cell.angle_beta   90.00
_cell.angle_gamma   90.00
#
_symmetry.space_group_name_H-M   'P 1'
#
loop_
_entity.id
_entity.type
_entity.pdbx_description
1 polymer ?
#
loop_
_entity_poly.entity_id
_entity_poly.type
_entity_poly.pdbx_seq_one_letter_code
_entity_poly.pdbx_strand_id
1 'polypeptide(L)'
;MHIEILGTESLGVRGLCCLVITKERRILIDPGVALGYLRHGQLPHPFQVAVGAMIRERIIAALADATDVVISHFHGDHVPLVDANPYQLPMSSVVEGLKGPRFWAAGSEGLSRAMRQRREAIGRACGTSLPVAEGKSEGPFCFSTAMPHGEEGNTLGTVMMTRIEEDGFVFVHASDIQLLERRSIAQILEWKPDIVIASGPPLYLYRLSRSAQQRAWENGRQLAKEVPTLILDHHLLRSQGGIRWLDRLNGSTKNHVICTADYMGEKRRFLEAWRRKLYRELPVPAGWHKDYAHGRADTTGYQRWRGWDLSKMKASLL
;
A
#
# COMPACT_ATOMS: atom_id res chain seq x y z
N MET A 1 -18.34 -10.60 1.35
CA MET A 1 -17.08 -9.86 1.48
C MET A 1 -17.11 -8.56 0.67
N HIS A 2 -16.70 -7.44 1.25
CA HIS A 2 -16.48 -6.14 0.59
C HIS A 2 -15.03 -5.69 0.79
N ILE A 3 -14.40 -5.15 -0.24
CA ILE A 3 -12.98 -4.76 -0.25
C ILE A 3 -12.88 -3.28 -0.57
N GLU A 4 -12.34 -2.50 0.36
CA GLU A 4 -12.10 -1.07 0.20
C GLU A 4 -10.60 -0.79 0.35
N ILE A 5 -9.95 -0.35 -0.73
CA ILE A 5 -8.52 -0.01 -0.69
C ILE A 5 -8.39 1.48 -0.37
N LEU A 6 -7.83 1.79 0.80
CA LEU A 6 -7.85 3.13 1.39
C LEU A 6 -6.72 4.03 0.87
N GLY A 7 -5.54 3.45 0.61
CA GLY A 7 -4.36 4.22 0.27
C GLY A 7 -3.29 3.44 -0.47
N THR A 8 -2.96 3.89 -1.68
CA THR A 8 -1.84 3.39 -2.50
C THR A 8 -1.50 4.38 -3.63
N GLU A 9 -0.55 4.04 -4.50
CA GLU A 9 0.05 4.93 -5.49
C GLU A 9 -0.96 5.48 -6.49
N SER A 10 -1.88 4.64 -7.00
CA SER A 10 -2.95 5.11 -7.87
C SER A 10 -3.97 6.01 -7.17
N LEU A 11 -4.03 6.01 -5.83
CA LEU A 11 -4.86 6.90 -5.04
C LEU A 11 -4.11 8.18 -4.59
N GLY A 12 -2.79 8.25 -4.79
CA GLY A 12 -1.97 9.46 -4.61
C GLY A 12 -0.98 9.43 -3.45
N VAL A 13 -0.84 8.30 -2.76
CA VAL A 13 0.05 8.12 -1.60
C VAL A 13 0.89 6.86 -1.76
N ARG A 14 1.86 6.65 -0.88
CA ARG A 14 2.49 5.34 -0.70
C ARG A 14 1.78 4.57 0.39
N GLY A 15 1.77 3.26 0.22
CA GLY A 15 1.18 2.28 1.12
C GLY A 15 0.34 1.30 0.30
N LEU A 16 -0.27 0.36 1.00
CA LEU A 16 -1.29 -0.52 0.42
C LEU A 16 -2.31 -0.91 1.48
N CYS A 17 -2.87 0.12 2.13
CA CYS A 17 -3.84 -0.07 3.20
C CYS A 17 -5.19 -0.52 2.61
N CYS A 18 -5.73 -1.63 3.12
CA CYS A 18 -6.96 -2.23 2.63
C CYS A 18 -7.88 -2.59 3.80
N LEU A 19 -9.15 -2.20 3.73
CA LEU A 19 -10.20 -2.63 4.64
C LEU A 19 -11.03 -3.72 3.96
N VAL A 20 -11.04 -4.92 4.54
CA VAL A 20 -11.87 -6.04 4.08
C VAL A 20 -12.97 -6.29 5.11
N ILE A 21 -14.22 -6.14 4.68
CA ILE A 21 -15.40 -6.32 5.52
C ILE A 21 -16.04 -7.66 5.16
N THR A 22 -16.08 -8.56 6.13
CA THR A 22 -16.82 -9.82 6.08
C THR A 22 -18.09 -9.69 6.93
N LYS A 23 -18.92 -10.73 7.01
CA LYS A 23 -20.13 -10.75 7.84
C LYS A 23 -19.84 -10.47 9.32
N GLU A 24 -18.68 -10.89 9.82
CA GLU A 24 -18.34 -10.80 11.24
C GLU A 24 -17.06 -10.01 11.56
N ARG A 25 -16.29 -9.61 10.54
CA ARG A 25 -14.96 -9.04 10.73
C ARG A 25 -14.77 -7.78 9.89
N ARG A 26 -14.03 -6.83 10.44
CA ARG A 26 -13.54 -5.63 9.77
C ARG A 26 -12.02 -5.67 9.83
N ILE A 27 -11.42 -6.10 8.75
CA ILE A 27 -10.01 -6.51 8.68
C ILE A 27 -9.23 -5.39 8.01
N LEU A 28 -8.39 -4.69 8.78
CA LEU A 28 -7.54 -3.64 8.25
C LEU A 28 -6.13 -4.16 8.01
N ILE A 29 -5.70 -4.19 6.75
CA ILE A 29 -4.38 -4.64 6.32
C ILE A 29 -3.49 -3.41 6.14
N ASP A 30 -2.29 -3.45 6.72
CA ASP A 30 -1.22 -2.45 6.61
C ASP A 30 -1.71 -1.01 6.83
N PRO A 31 -2.10 -0.63 8.06
CA PRO A 31 -2.60 0.70 8.40
C PRO A 31 -1.48 1.75 8.42
N GLY A 32 -0.77 1.91 7.31
CA GLY A 32 0.26 2.91 7.11
C GLY A 32 -0.03 3.79 5.90
N VAL A 33 0.59 4.96 5.90
CA VAL A 33 0.65 5.83 4.72
C VAL A 33 1.92 6.66 4.77
N ALA A 34 2.54 6.88 3.62
CA ALA A 34 3.62 7.85 3.47
C ALA A 34 3.52 8.61 2.16
N LEU A 35 4.22 9.74 2.05
CA LEU A 35 4.55 10.34 0.76
C LEU A 35 6.03 10.16 0.47
N GLY A 36 6.38 9.96 -0.79
CA GLY A 36 7.77 9.83 -1.17
C GLY A 36 8.57 11.06 -0.81
N TYR A 37 9.47 10.95 0.18
CA TYR A 37 10.15 12.11 0.76
C TYR A 37 10.92 12.91 -0.29
N LEU A 38 11.81 12.28 -1.05
CA LEU A 38 12.52 12.96 -2.15
C LEU A 38 12.39 12.17 -3.44
N ARG A 39 11.78 12.79 -4.46
CA ARG A 39 11.67 12.22 -5.81
C ARG A 39 11.97 13.25 -6.86
N HIS A 40 12.91 12.91 -7.74
CA HIS A 40 13.42 13.82 -8.76
C HIS A 40 13.92 15.17 -8.20
N GLY A 41 14.49 15.17 -6.99
CA GLY A 41 14.94 16.37 -6.29
C GLY A 41 13.81 17.20 -5.64
N GLN A 42 12.57 16.72 -5.65
CA GLN A 42 11.40 17.43 -5.13
C GLN A 42 10.78 16.69 -3.93
N LEU A 43 10.43 17.47 -2.91
CA LEU A 43 9.65 17.02 -1.75
C LEU A 43 8.18 16.69 -2.16
N PRO A 44 7.35 16.11 -1.28
CA PRO A 44 5.94 15.90 -1.59
C PRO A 44 5.25 17.24 -1.86
N HIS A 45 4.68 17.40 -3.05
CA HIS A 45 3.99 18.62 -3.44
C HIS A 45 2.80 18.91 -2.50
N PRO A 46 2.44 20.16 -2.17
CA PRO A 46 1.32 20.49 -1.28
C PRO A 46 -0.02 19.80 -1.63
N PHE A 47 -0.35 19.66 -2.92
CA PHE A 47 -1.50 18.86 -3.37
C PHE A 47 -1.40 17.38 -2.95
N GLN A 48 -0.20 16.77 -3.02
CA GLN A 48 0.03 15.41 -2.49
C GLN A 48 -0.13 15.37 -0.98
N VAL A 49 0.32 16.42 -0.28
CA VAL A 49 0.17 16.54 1.18
C VAL A 49 -1.31 16.59 1.56
N ALA A 50 -2.13 17.32 0.82
CA ALA A 50 -3.58 17.37 1.03
C ALA A 50 -4.25 16.01 0.82
N VAL A 51 -3.89 15.29 -0.25
CA VAL A 51 -4.38 13.92 -0.51
C VAL A 51 -3.92 12.96 0.61
N GLY A 52 -2.66 13.05 1.01
CA GLY A 52 -2.08 12.23 2.08
C GLY A 52 -2.78 12.45 3.41
N ALA A 53 -3.09 13.71 3.76
CA ALA A 53 -3.86 14.01 4.97
C ALA A 53 -5.27 13.38 4.93
N MET A 54 -5.97 13.48 3.80
CA MET A 54 -7.31 12.87 3.64
C MET A 54 -7.27 11.35 3.78
N ILE A 55 -6.31 10.69 3.14
CA ILE A 55 -6.17 9.22 3.23
C ILE A 55 -5.77 8.81 4.66
N ARG A 56 -4.90 9.59 5.32
CA ARG A 56 -4.53 9.35 6.71
C ARG A 56 -5.75 9.33 7.63
N GLU A 57 -6.67 10.30 7.49
CA GLU A 57 -7.90 10.31 8.29
C GLU A 57 -8.79 9.09 8.01
N ARG A 58 -8.90 8.64 6.75
CA ARG A 58 -9.63 7.40 6.40
C ARG A 58 -9.03 6.17 7.08
N ILE A 59 -7.70 6.06 7.11
CA ILE A 59 -7.00 4.95 7.76
C ILE A 59 -7.21 4.99 9.28
N ILE A 60 -7.14 6.17 9.90
CA ILE A 60 -7.41 6.34 11.34
C ILE A 60 -8.84 5.92 11.68
N ALA A 61 -9.83 6.38 10.89
CA ALA A 61 -11.23 6.01 11.09
C ALA A 61 -11.47 4.50 10.90
N ALA A 62 -10.89 3.90 9.85
CA ALA A 62 -11.00 2.47 9.60
C ALA A 62 -10.35 1.64 10.72
N LEU A 63 -9.22 2.09 11.28
CA LEU A 63 -8.55 1.42 12.38
C LEU A 63 -9.35 1.47 13.68
N ALA A 64 -10.02 2.60 13.96
CA ALA A 64 -10.86 2.74 15.15
C ALA A 64 -12.03 1.75 15.20
N ASP A 65 -12.45 1.25 14.04
CA ASP A 65 -13.59 0.34 13.86
C ASP A 65 -13.16 -1.06 13.36
N ALA A 66 -11.85 -1.35 13.40
CA ALA A 66 -11.32 -2.64 12.98
C ALA A 66 -11.49 -3.70 14.07
N THR A 67 -11.90 -4.91 13.67
CA THR A 67 -11.89 -6.10 14.55
C THR A 67 -10.54 -6.81 14.52
N ASP A 68 -9.86 -6.72 13.38
CA ASP A 68 -8.60 -7.40 13.11
C ASP A 68 -7.67 -6.46 12.33
N VAL A 69 -6.38 -6.49 12.67
CA VAL A 69 -5.33 -5.75 11.97
C VAL A 69 -4.29 -6.73 11.47
N VAL A 70 -4.01 -6.68 10.18
CA VAL A 70 -2.96 -7.48 9.54
C VAL A 70 -1.77 -6.57 9.22
N ILE A 71 -0.56 -7.01 9.54
CA ILE A 71 0.68 -6.33 9.17
C ILE A 71 1.51 -7.30 8.32
N SER A 72 1.54 -7.04 7.01
CA SER A 72 2.27 -7.85 6.03
C SER A 72 3.78 -7.74 6.20
N HIS A 73 4.27 -6.55 6.57
CA HIS A 73 5.67 -6.25 6.89
C HIS A 73 5.81 -4.85 7.51
N PHE A 74 7.01 -4.46 7.94
CA PHE A 74 7.24 -3.26 8.76
C PHE A 74 7.95 -2.11 8.02
N HIS A 75 7.63 -1.90 6.75
CA HIS A 75 8.06 -0.70 6.03
C HIS A 75 7.24 0.54 6.42
N GLY A 76 7.84 1.72 6.24
CA GLY A 76 7.34 2.97 6.85
C GLY A 76 6.07 3.54 6.20
N ASP A 77 5.63 2.95 5.11
CA ASP A 77 4.38 3.21 4.41
C ASP A 77 3.29 2.16 4.69
N HIS A 78 3.60 1.11 5.44
CA HIS A 78 2.67 0.02 5.81
C HIS A 78 2.25 0.04 7.28
N VAL A 79 2.97 0.81 8.12
CA VAL A 79 2.67 0.91 9.56
C VAL A 79 2.70 2.35 10.07
N PRO A 80 1.98 2.66 11.15
CA PRO A 80 2.15 3.90 11.90
C PRO A 80 3.57 4.00 12.49
N LEU A 81 4.10 5.22 12.64
CA LEU A 81 5.47 5.45 13.07
C LEU A 81 5.56 6.36 14.30
N VAL A 82 6.42 6.01 15.26
CA VAL A 82 6.70 6.84 16.45
C VAL A 82 7.31 8.17 16.03
N ASP A 83 8.37 8.12 15.21
CA ASP A 83 9.07 9.30 14.69
C ASP A 83 8.60 9.63 13.26
N ALA A 84 7.29 9.76 13.08
CA ALA A 84 6.70 10.10 11.78
C ALA A 84 7.09 11.53 11.36
N ASN A 85 7.54 11.69 10.12
CA ASN A 85 7.62 13.02 9.52
C ASN A 85 6.21 13.53 9.12
N PRO A 86 6.04 14.80 8.74
CA PRO A 86 4.73 15.39 8.43
C PRO A 86 3.94 14.73 7.28
N TYR A 87 4.57 13.81 6.54
CA TYR A 87 3.99 13.11 5.39
C TYR A 87 3.69 11.63 5.69
N GLN A 88 3.76 11.21 6.94
CA GLN A 88 3.54 9.84 7.39
C GLN A 88 2.39 9.80 8.42
N LEU A 89 1.94 8.59 8.76
CA LEU A 89 0.99 8.36 9.85
C LEU A 89 1.73 8.29 11.20
N PRO A 90 1.56 9.28 12.09
CA PRO A 90 2.13 9.22 13.44
C PRO A 90 1.40 8.19 14.31
N MET A 91 2.17 7.41 15.07
CA MET A 91 1.67 6.42 16.04
C MET A 91 0.73 7.06 17.07
N SER A 92 1.02 8.30 17.48
CA SER A 92 0.21 9.04 18.46
C SER A 92 -1.22 9.28 18.01
N SER A 93 -1.50 9.30 16.70
CA SER A 93 -2.86 9.47 16.17
C SER A 93 -3.70 8.20 16.19
N VAL A 94 -3.09 7.04 16.44
CA VAL A 94 -3.75 5.73 16.31
C VAL A 94 -3.60 4.82 17.52
N VAL A 95 -2.86 5.25 18.55
CA VAL A 95 -2.55 4.42 19.73
C VAL A 95 -3.78 3.79 20.38
N GLU A 96 -4.89 4.52 20.47
CA GLU A 96 -6.13 3.97 21.04
C GLU A 96 -6.80 2.93 20.12
N GLY A 97 -6.80 3.18 18.80
CA GLY A 97 -7.32 2.23 17.81
C GLY A 97 -6.52 0.93 17.72
N LEU A 98 -5.26 0.91 18.20
CA LEU A 98 -4.40 -0.27 18.23
C LEU A 98 -4.66 -1.21 19.42
N LYS A 99 -5.48 -0.83 20.42
CA LYS A 99 -5.68 -1.65 21.64
C LYS A 99 -6.82 -2.68 21.53
N GLY A 100 -7.81 -2.41 20.69
CA GLY A 100 -9.00 -3.26 20.51
C GLY A 100 -8.85 -4.47 19.59
N PRO A 101 -8.25 -4.33 18.38
CA PRO A 101 -8.30 -5.38 17.38
C PRO A 101 -7.35 -6.55 17.68
N ARG A 102 -7.66 -7.71 17.12
CA ARG A 102 -6.71 -8.83 17.05
C ARG A 102 -5.65 -8.57 15.99
N PHE A 103 -4.39 -8.87 16.29
CA PHE A 103 -3.30 -8.68 15.35
C PHE A 103 -2.89 -9.97 14.65
N TRP A 104 -2.48 -9.83 13.39
CA TRP A 104 -1.90 -10.87 12.56
C TRP A 104 -0.67 -10.29 11.86
N ALA A 105 0.54 -10.60 12.35
CA ALA A 105 1.73 -9.92 11.87
C ALA A 105 2.77 -10.90 11.30
N ALA A 106 3.53 -10.40 10.33
CA ALA A 106 4.75 -11.05 9.87
C ALA A 106 5.75 -11.29 11.01
N GLY A 107 6.62 -12.27 10.78
CA GLY A 107 7.67 -12.69 11.70
C GLY A 107 8.72 -11.60 11.93
N SER A 108 9.61 -11.85 12.90
CA SER A 108 10.76 -10.98 13.17
C SER A 108 12.05 -11.43 12.48
N GLU A 109 12.03 -12.60 11.85
CA GLU A 109 13.19 -13.16 11.14
C GLU A 109 13.51 -12.34 9.89
N GLY A 110 14.80 -12.11 9.61
CA GLY A 110 15.23 -11.31 8.46
C GLY A 110 14.92 -9.81 8.52
N LEU A 111 14.25 -9.31 9.57
CA LEU A 111 13.94 -7.89 9.70
C LEU A 111 15.19 -7.03 9.85
N SER A 112 15.24 -5.94 9.10
CA SER A 112 16.21 -4.85 9.34
C SER A 112 16.02 -4.24 10.73
N ARG A 113 17.04 -3.54 11.23
CA ARG A 113 16.97 -2.83 12.54
C ARG A 113 15.76 -1.90 12.63
N ALA A 114 15.48 -1.13 11.56
CA ALA A 114 14.36 -0.20 11.53
C ALA A 114 13.00 -0.93 11.55
N MET A 115 12.87 -2.04 10.83
CA MET A 115 11.65 -2.87 10.84
C MET A 115 11.40 -3.49 12.22
N ARG A 116 12.45 -3.98 12.87
CA ARG A 116 12.36 -4.51 14.24
C ARG A 116 11.90 -3.45 15.24
N GLN A 117 12.49 -2.25 15.17
CA GLN A 117 12.09 -1.12 16.03
C GLN A 117 10.62 -0.73 15.82
N ARG A 118 10.13 -0.72 14.56
CA ARG A 118 8.72 -0.44 14.26
C ARG A 118 7.80 -1.53 14.80
N ARG A 119 8.15 -2.80 14.61
CA ARG A 119 7.42 -3.94 15.16
C ARG A 119 7.28 -3.86 16.68
N GLU A 120 8.39 -3.58 17.37
CA GLU A 120 8.41 -3.41 18.83
C GLU A 120 7.59 -2.18 19.28
N ALA A 121 7.65 -1.07 18.53
CA ALA A 121 6.89 0.12 18.85
C ALA A 121 5.38 -0.12 18.76
N ILE A 122 4.92 -0.84 17.72
CA ILE A 122 3.51 -1.24 17.59
C ILE A 122 3.13 -2.16 18.75
N GLY A 123 3.95 -3.17 19.07
CA GLY A 123 3.67 -4.04 20.21
C GLY A 123 3.55 -3.27 21.54
N ARG A 124 4.46 -2.31 21.79
CA ARG A 124 4.34 -1.43 22.96
C ARG A 124 3.05 -0.61 22.95
N ALA A 125 2.61 -0.10 21.80
CA ALA A 125 1.36 0.63 21.67
C ALA A 125 0.13 -0.25 21.94
N CYS A 126 0.16 -1.52 21.53
CA CYS A 126 -0.87 -2.52 21.81
C CYS A 126 -0.83 -3.07 23.25
N GLY A 127 0.23 -2.79 24.02
CA GLY A 127 0.44 -3.36 25.35
C GLY A 127 0.87 -4.84 25.37
N THR A 128 1.21 -5.42 24.21
CA THR A 128 1.64 -6.81 24.08
C THR A 128 2.53 -7.03 22.85
N SER A 129 3.26 -8.14 22.78
CA SER A 129 4.01 -8.48 21.57
C SER A 129 3.04 -8.84 20.43
N LEU A 130 3.36 -8.40 19.20
CA LEU A 130 2.56 -8.79 18.04
C LEU A 130 2.69 -10.30 17.80
N PRO A 131 1.59 -11.04 17.62
CA PRO A 131 1.64 -12.47 17.31
C PRO A 131 2.15 -12.69 15.89
N VAL A 132 2.91 -13.77 15.68
CA VAL A 132 3.37 -14.19 14.35
C VAL A 132 2.28 -15.02 13.68
N ALA A 133 1.85 -14.59 12.50
CA ALA A 133 0.77 -15.21 11.73
C ALA A 133 1.27 -16.05 10.53
N GLU A 134 2.53 -15.92 10.13
CA GLU A 134 3.11 -16.61 8.96
C GLU A 134 2.84 -18.13 9.00
N GLY A 135 2.32 -18.67 7.89
CA GLY A 135 1.99 -20.08 7.72
C GLY A 135 0.76 -20.58 8.49
N LYS A 136 0.04 -19.72 9.21
CA LYS A 136 -1.15 -20.10 9.98
C LYS A 136 -2.42 -19.97 9.15
N SER A 137 -3.43 -20.75 9.54
CA SER A 137 -4.81 -20.58 9.07
C SER A 137 -5.74 -20.53 10.28
N GLU A 138 -6.57 -19.50 10.36
CA GLU A 138 -7.51 -19.31 11.47
C GLU A 138 -8.72 -18.48 11.01
N GLY A 139 -9.93 -18.99 11.25
CA GLY A 139 -11.16 -18.34 10.79
C GLY A 139 -11.14 -18.11 9.27
N PRO A 140 -11.39 -16.87 8.78
CA PRO A 140 -11.36 -16.58 7.35
C PRO A 140 -9.94 -16.48 6.77
N PHE A 141 -8.90 -16.55 7.61
CA PHE A 141 -7.53 -16.25 7.21
C PHE A 141 -6.73 -17.50 6.85
N CYS A 142 -5.90 -17.36 5.82
CA CYS A 142 -4.73 -18.19 5.59
C CYS A 142 -3.54 -17.28 5.24
N PHE A 143 -2.41 -17.45 5.91
CA PHE A 143 -1.23 -16.63 5.72
C PHE A 143 -0.11 -17.43 5.08
N SER A 144 0.64 -16.81 4.15
CA SER A 144 1.83 -17.45 3.60
C SER A 144 2.93 -17.57 4.66
N THR A 145 3.90 -18.45 4.43
CA THR A 145 5.21 -18.30 5.07
C THR A 145 5.90 -17.02 4.59
N ALA A 146 7.05 -16.66 5.17
CA ALA A 146 7.83 -15.50 4.76
C ALA A 146 8.20 -15.56 3.26
N MET A 147 7.71 -14.59 2.49
CA MET A 147 7.99 -14.44 1.06
C MET A 147 8.97 -13.28 0.81
N PRO A 148 9.80 -13.30 -0.25
CA PRO A 148 10.74 -12.23 -0.51
C PRO A 148 10.00 -10.95 -0.87
N HIS A 149 10.43 -9.84 -0.30
CA HIS A 149 9.96 -8.52 -0.71
C HIS A 149 10.69 -8.12 -2.00
N GLY A 150 10.25 -8.64 -3.15
CA GLY A 150 10.96 -8.50 -4.41
C GLY A 150 11.93 -9.66 -4.65
N GLU A 151 13.18 -9.38 -5.06
CA GLU A 151 14.16 -10.46 -5.34
C GLU A 151 14.62 -11.18 -4.06
N GLU A 152 14.86 -12.48 -4.13
CA GLU A 152 15.42 -13.23 -3.01
C GLU A 152 16.83 -12.73 -2.61
N GLY A 153 17.14 -12.76 -1.31
CA GLY A 153 18.44 -12.34 -0.76
C GLY A 153 18.67 -10.82 -0.75
N ASN A 154 17.65 -10.01 -1.02
CA ASN A 154 17.76 -8.56 -0.96
C ASN A 154 17.68 -7.99 0.48
N THR A 155 17.93 -6.69 0.63
CA THR A 155 17.93 -6.00 1.94
C THR A 155 16.58 -5.40 2.35
N LEU A 156 15.54 -5.55 1.53
CA LEU A 156 14.16 -5.12 1.80
C LEU A 156 13.44 -6.06 2.77
N GLY A 157 13.93 -7.28 2.95
CA GLY A 157 13.38 -8.27 3.88
C GLY A 157 12.29 -9.13 3.23
N THR A 158 11.34 -9.57 4.05
CA THR A 158 10.26 -10.47 3.68
C THR A 158 8.89 -9.83 3.91
N VAL A 159 7.88 -10.41 3.28
CA VAL A 159 6.46 -10.07 3.41
C VAL A 159 5.64 -11.32 3.70
N MET A 160 4.55 -11.14 4.43
CA MET A 160 3.52 -12.15 4.65
C MET A 160 2.32 -11.83 3.77
N MET A 161 1.98 -12.73 2.85
CA MET A 161 0.76 -12.61 2.04
C MET A 161 -0.44 -13.09 2.86
N THR A 162 -1.59 -12.48 2.64
CA THR A 162 -2.83 -12.76 3.37
C THR A 162 -3.92 -13.17 2.40
N ARG A 163 -4.45 -14.38 2.60
CA ARG A 163 -5.67 -14.87 1.96
C ARG A 163 -6.83 -14.74 2.93
N ILE A 164 -7.95 -14.21 2.43
CA ILE A 164 -9.21 -14.09 3.16
C ILE A 164 -10.29 -14.79 2.33
N GLU A 165 -11.06 -15.67 2.95
CA GLU A 165 -12.17 -16.38 2.30
C GLU A 165 -13.48 -16.20 3.07
N GLU A 166 -14.56 -15.95 2.33
CA GLU A 166 -15.93 -15.94 2.85
C GLU A 166 -16.89 -16.44 1.76
N ASP A 167 -17.75 -17.40 2.10
CA ASP A 167 -18.74 -18.00 1.19
C ASP A 167 -18.14 -18.47 -0.16
N GLY A 168 -16.91 -18.99 -0.14
CA GLY A 168 -16.19 -19.46 -1.32
C GLY A 168 -15.55 -18.35 -2.17
N PHE A 169 -15.73 -17.07 -1.83
CA PHE A 169 -15.04 -15.95 -2.46
C PHE A 169 -13.69 -15.69 -1.80
N VAL A 170 -12.62 -15.60 -2.60
CA VAL A 170 -11.24 -15.53 -2.13
C VAL A 170 -10.57 -14.24 -2.55
N PHE A 171 -10.15 -13.45 -1.56
CA PHE A 171 -9.31 -12.27 -1.74
C PHE A 171 -7.89 -12.54 -1.23
N VAL A 172 -6.89 -12.10 -1.99
CA VAL A 172 -5.48 -12.20 -1.61
C VAL A 172 -4.80 -10.83 -1.65
N HIS A 173 -4.27 -10.40 -0.51
CA HIS A 173 -3.31 -9.31 -0.41
C HIS A 173 -1.90 -9.89 -0.42
N ALA A 174 -1.16 -9.64 -1.49
CA ALA A 174 0.14 -10.23 -1.75
C ALA A 174 1.24 -9.18 -1.91
N SER A 175 1.08 -8.00 -1.32
CA SER A 175 2.07 -6.95 -1.41
C SER A 175 3.07 -7.04 -0.25
N ASP A 176 4.37 -6.85 -0.45
CA ASP A 176 5.04 -6.28 -1.62
C ASP A 176 5.96 -7.28 -2.38
N ILE A 177 5.39 -8.34 -2.96
CA ILE A 177 6.20 -9.36 -3.69
C ILE A 177 6.86 -8.85 -4.99
N GLN A 178 6.44 -7.69 -5.50
CA GLN A 178 6.91 -7.04 -6.73
C GLN A 178 6.86 -7.90 -8.01
N LEU A 179 6.21 -9.06 -7.95
CA LEU A 179 6.14 -10.10 -8.99
C LEU A 179 7.50 -10.71 -9.36
N LEU A 180 8.54 -10.58 -8.52
CA LEU A 180 9.91 -10.94 -8.92
C LEU A 180 10.25 -12.42 -8.70
N GLU A 181 9.54 -13.09 -7.80
CA GLU A 181 9.84 -14.47 -7.39
C GLU A 181 8.72 -15.44 -7.71
N ARG A 182 9.05 -16.55 -8.39
CA ARG A 182 8.07 -17.55 -8.85
C ARG A 182 7.34 -18.25 -7.70
N ARG A 183 8.00 -18.42 -6.54
CA ARG A 183 7.41 -19.09 -5.38
C ARG A 183 6.18 -18.36 -4.84
N SER A 184 6.23 -17.04 -4.80
CA SER A 184 5.09 -16.22 -4.37
C SER A 184 3.92 -16.35 -5.35
N ILE A 185 4.22 -16.39 -6.66
CA ILE A 185 3.22 -16.61 -7.71
C ILE A 185 2.57 -17.99 -7.58
N ALA A 186 3.37 -19.03 -7.36
CA ALA A 186 2.86 -20.39 -7.15
C ALA A 186 1.90 -20.47 -5.96
N GLN A 187 2.27 -19.85 -4.83
CA GLN A 187 1.41 -19.79 -3.64
C GLN A 187 0.08 -19.08 -3.92
N ILE A 188 0.11 -17.95 -4.63
CA ILE A 188 -1.11 -17.22 -5.01
C ILE A 188 -2.02 -18.10 -5.88
N LEU A 189 -1.46 -18.80 -6.88
CA LEU A 189 -2.24 -19.67 -7.75
C LEU A 189 -2.82 -20.87 -7.02
N GLU A 190 -2.10 -21.44 -6.06
CA GLU A 190 -2.60 -22.52 -5.19
C GLU A 190 -3.82 -22.09 -4.38
N TRP A 191 -3.84 -20.84 -3.91
CA TRP A 191 -4.97 -20.27 -3.17
C TRP A 191 -6.22 -20.00 -4.01
N LYS A 192 -6.14 -20.11 -5.34
CA LYS A 192 -7.23 -19.92 -6.31
C LYS A 192 -8.08 -18.66 -6.04
N PRO A 193 -7.49 -17.47 -6.05
CA PRO A 193 -8.18 -16.23 -5.71
C PRO A 193 -9.11 -15.74 -6.81
N ASP A 194 -10.22 -15.12 -6.41
CA ASP A 194 -11.06 -14.31 -7.29
C ASP A 194 -10.42 -12.93 -7.54
N ILE A 195 -9.83 -12.36 -6.48
CA ILE A 195 -9.16 -11.05 -6.52
C ILE A 195 -7.80 -11.13 -5.86
N VAL A 196 -6.78 -10.62 -6.54
CA VAL A 196 -5.43 -10.41 -5.97
C VAL A 196 -5.10 -8.93 -6.02
N ILE A 197 -4.57 -8.38 -4.93
CA ILE A 197 -3.86 -7.10 -4.92
C ILE A 197 -2.37 -7.31 -4.60
N ALA A 198 -1.49 -6.71 -5.39
CA ALA A 198 -0.04 -6.79 -5.17
C ALA A 198 0.70 -5.55 -5.70
N SER A 199 1.87 -5.26 -5.13
CA SER A 199 2.83 -4.35 -5.75
C SER A 199 3.36 -4.97 -7.05
N GLY A 200 3.45 -4.19 -8.12
CA GLY A 200 4.21 -4.61 -9.31
C GLY A 200 5.71 -4.28 -9.22
N PRO A 201 6.50 -4.60 -10.27
CA PRO A 201 7.94 -4.39 -10.26
C PRO A 201 8.30 -2.90 -10.17
N PRO A 202 9.34 -2.51 -9.40
CA PRO A 202 9.75 -1.12 -9.23
C PRO A 202 10.55 -0.60 -10.44
N LEU A 203 9.91 -0.48 -11.60
CA LEU A 203 10.55 -0.12 -12.89
C LEU A 203 11.27 1.24 -12.90
N TYR A 204 11.02 2.09 -11.91
CA TYR A 204 11.69 3.37 -11.73
C TYR A 204 13.11 3.24 -11.13
N LEU A 205 13.46 2.06 -10.62
CA LEU A 205 14.77 1.77 -10.05
C LEU A 205 15.72 1.26 -11.14
N TYR A 206 16.78 2.03 -11.42
CA TYR A 206 17.80 1.65 -12.41
C TYR A 206 18.51 0.33 -12.09
N ARG A 207 18.52 -0.09 -10.82
CA ARG A 207 19.13 -1.33 -10.35
C ARG A 207 18.34 -2.60 -10.69
N LEU A 208 17.08 -2.49 -11.13
CA LEU A 208 16.29 -3.66 -11.49
C LEU A 208 16.74 -4.19 -12.84
N SER A 209 17.41 -5.34 -12.83
CA SER A 209 18.00 -5.95 -14.02
C SER A 209 16.96 -6.27 -15.11
N ARG A 210 17.39 -6.38 -16.36
CA ARG A 210 16.50 -6.76 -17.47
C ARG A 210 15.89 -8.15 -17.28
N SER A 211 16.66 -9.10 -16.73
CA SER A 211 16.17 -10.44 -16.41
C SER A 211 15.12 -10.40 -15.31
N ALA A 212 15.30 -9.59 -14.26
CA ALA A 212 14.30 -9.39 -13.22
C ALA A 212 13.00 -8.76 -13.77
N GLN A 213 13.11 -7.76 -14.65
CA GLN A 213 11.95 -7.16 -15.33
C GLN A 213 11.21 -8.18 -16.21
N GLN A 214 11.95 -9.04 -16.91
CA GLN A 214 11.37 -10.10 -17.73
C GLN A 214 10.67 -11.17 -16.87
N ARG A 215 11.27 -11.59 -15.74
CA ARG A 215 10.62 -12.48 -14.77
C ARG A 215 9.33 -11.88 -14.24
N ALA A 216 9.34 -10.61 -13.83
CA ALA A 216 8.13 -9.93 -13.37
C ALA A 216 7.05 -9.88 -14.44
N TRP A 217 7.42 -9.69 -15.71
CA TRP A 217 6.49 -9.74 -16.82
C TRP A 217 5.87 -11.12 -17.00
N GLU A 218 6.66 -12.19 -16.98
CA GLU A 218 6.16 -13.56 -17.10
C GLU A 218 5.25 -13.94 -15.93
N ASN A 219 5.66 -13.63 -14.71
CA ASN A 219 4.90 -13.84 -13.49
C ASN A 219 3.58 -13.06 -13.51
N GLY A 220 3.62 -11.79 -13.90
CA GLY A 220 2.43 -10.96 -14.08
C GLY A 220 1.48 -11.53 -15.13
N ARG A 221 1.99 -12.03 -16.26
CA ARG A 221 1.17 -12.69 -17.30
C ARG A 221 0.53 -13.98 -16.81
N GLN A 222 1.23 -14.74 -15.99
CA GLN A 222 0.69 -15.96 -15.39
C GLN A 222 -0.49 -15.64 -14.47
N LEU A 223 -0.31 -14.70 -13.53
CA LEU A 223 -1.41 -14.25 -12.66
C LEU A 223 -2.57 -13.65 -13.46
N ALA A 224 -2.27 -12.79 -14.44
CA ALA A 224 -3.28 -12.14 -15.27
C ALA A 224 -4.13 -13.13 -16.08
N LYS A 225 -3.63 -14.34 -16.35
CA LYS A 225 -4.37 -15.38 -17.06
C LYS A 225 -5.28 -16.19 -16.14
N GLU A 226 -4.83 -16.47 -14.92
CA GLU A 226 -5.49 -17.43 -14.03
C GLU A 226 -6.36 -16.73 -12.95
N VAL A 227 -6.08 -15.47 -12.62
CA VAL A 227 -6.83 -14.68 -11.63
C VAL A 227 -7.89 -13.82 -12.34
N PRO A 228 -9.18 -13.90 -11.97
CA PRO A 228 -10.25 -13.12 -12.59
C PRO A 228 -10.03 -11.59 -12.49
N THR A 229 -9.60 -11.10 -11.33
CA THR A 229 -9.22 -9.69 -11.14
C THR A 229 -7.85 -9.56 -10.47
N LEU A 230 -6.88 -9.04 -11.20
CA LEU A 230 -5.53 -8.75 -10.71
C LEU A 230 -5.34 -7.23 -10.59
N ILE A 231 -5.20 -6.75 -9.36
CA ILE A 231 -4.94 -5.36 -9.03
C ILE A 231 -3.44 -5.18 -8.81
N LEU A 232 -2.77 -4.41 -9.67
CA LEU A 232 -1.34 -4.10 -9.53
C LEU A 232 -1.13 -2.61 -9.29
N ASP A 233 -0.43 -2.29 -8.21
CA ASP A 233 -0.26 -0.92 -7.76
C ASP A 233 1.11 -0.69 -7.10
N HIS A 234 1.16 0.26 -6.17
CA HIS A 234 2.28 0.56 -5.30
C HIS A 234 3.57 0.89 -6.08
N HIS A 235 4.61 0.06 -5.97
CA HIS A 235 5.89 0.25 -6.65
C HIS A 235 5.79 0.47 -8.16
N LEU A 236 4.88 -0.22 -8.85
CA LEU A 236 4.73 -0.14 -10.30
C LEU A 236 4.36 1.29 -10.73
N LEU A 237 3.38 1.89 -10.05
CA LEU A 237 2.73 3.13 -10.49
C LEU A 237 3.47 4.39 -10.02
N ARG A 238 4.67 4.24 -9.46
CA ARG A 238 5.62 5.33 -9.18
C ARG A 238 6.25 5.93 -10.45
N SER A 239 5.98 5.39 -11.64
CA SER A 239 6.52 5.91 -12.91
C SER A 239 5.61 5.75 -14.11
N GLN A 240 5.85 6.58 -15.15
CA GLN A 240 5.18 6.44 -16.46
C GLN A 240 5.45 5.07 -17.12
N GLY A 241 6.64 4.50 -16.88
CA GLY A 241 6.98 3.17 -17.39
C GLY A 241 6.08 2.09 -16.81
N GLY A 242 5.79 2.16 -15.50
CA GLY A 242 4.90 1.21 -14.85
C GLY A 242 3.44 1.36 -15.23
N ILE A 243 2.95 2.58 -15.46
CA ILE A 243 1.59 2.80 -15.99
C ILE A 243 1.44 2.10 -17.35
N ARG A 244 2.37 2.32 -18.28
CA ARG A 244 2.36 1.62 -19.59
C ARG A 244 2.51 0.11 -19.45
N TRP A 245 3.29 -0.35 -18.48
CA TRP A 245 3.48 -1.78 -18.20
C TRP A 245 2.16 -2.42 -17.75
N LEU A 246 1.39 -1.76 -16.88
CA LEU A 246 0.07 -2.21 -16.44
C LEU A 246 -0.90 -2.27 -17.62
N ASP A 247 -0.99 -1.20 -18.42
CA ASP A 247 -1.89 -1.14 -19.58
C ASP A 247 -1.57 -2.26 -20.59
N ARG A 248 -0.27 -2.53 -20.81
CA ARG A 248 0.19 -3.62 -21.67
C ARG A 248 -0.17 -5.00 -21.10
N LEU A 249 -0.09 -5.18 -19.78
CA LEU A 249 -0.46 -6.45 -19.14
C LEU A 249 -1.97 -6.70 -19.26
N ASN A 250 -2.77 -5.66 -19.04
CA ASN A 250 -4.22 -5.72 -19.22
C ASN A 250 -4.61 -6.13 -20.65
N GLY A 251 -3.97 -5.54 -21.66
CA GLY A 251 -4.19 -5.93 -23.07
C GLY A 251 -3.73 -7.35 -23.44
N SER A 252 -3.09 -8.09 -22.52
CA SER A 252 -2.56 -9.43 -22.79
C SER A 252 -3.43 -10.58 -22.29
N THR A 253 -4.56 -10.27 -21.64
CA THR A 253 -5.49 -11.25 -21.06
C THR A 253 -6.95 -10.87 -21.33
N LYS A 254 -7.88 -11.82 -21.10
CA LYS A 254 -9.32 -11.56 -21.09
C LYS A 254 -9.86 -11.23 -19.69
N ASN A 255 -9.07 -11.51 -18.65
CA ASN A 255 -9.40 -11.17 -17.27
C ASN A 255 -9.10 -9.68 -17.01
N HIS A 256 -9.44 -9.21 -15.82
CA HIS A 256 -9.26 -7.80 -15.46
C HIS A 256 -7.89 -7.58 -14.83
N VAL A 257 -7.03 -6.77 -15.46
CA VAL A 257 -5.78 -6.28 -14.85
C VAL A 257 -5.84 -4.77 -14.73
N ILE A 258 -5.94 -4.28 -13.51
CA ILE A 258 -6.27 -2.88 -13.24
C ILE A 258 -5.42 -2.33 -12.08
N CYS A 259 -5.43 -1.00 -11.90
CA CYS A 259 -4.90 -0.40 -10.67
C CYS A 259 -6.01 -0.22 -9.63
N THR A 260 -5.63 0.12 -8.41
CA THR A 260 -6.57 0.31 -7.30
C THR A 260 -7.60 1.39 -7.60
N ALA A 261 -7.19 2.54 -8.14
CA ALA A 261 -8.12 3.61 -8.46
C ALA A 261 -9.24 3.14 -9.41
N ASP A 262 -8.91 2.30 -10.40
CA ASP A 262 -9.92 1.77 -11.31
C ASP A 262 -10.87 0.80 -10.61
N TYR A 263 -10.34 -0.07 -9.76
CA TYR A 263 -11.15 -1.02 -8.97
C TYR A 263 -12.13 -0.29 -8.04
N MET A 264 -11.68 0.79 -7.40
CA MET A 264 -12.50 1.63 -6.52
C MET A 264 -13.43 2.59 -7.28
N GLY A 265 -13.40 2.61 -8.62
CA GLY A 265 -14.17 3.58 -9.43
C GLY A 265 -13.71 5.03 -9.27
N GLU A 266 -12.48 5.24 -8.80
CA GLU A 266 -11.89 6.56 -8.56
C GLU A 266 -11.03 7.06 -9.74
N LYS A 267 -10.88 8.38 -9.85
CA LYS A 267 -9.93 8.96 -10.81
C LYS A 267 -8.48 8.64 -10.39
N ARG A 268 -7.71 7.99 -11.27
CA ARG A 268 -6.27 7.71 -11.12
C ARG A 268 -5.47 8.97 -10.72
N ARG A 269 -4.73 8.90 -9.61
CA ARG A 269 -3.88 9.98 -9.07
C ARG A 269 -2.43 9.50 -8.90
N PHE A 270 -1.69 9.30 -9.98
CA PHE A 270 -0.28 8.85 -9.93
C PHE A 270 0.69 9.98 -9.52
N LEU A 271 0.46 10.61 -8.37
CA LEU A 271 1.05 11.90 -8.03
C LEU A 271 2.58 11.84 -7.84
N GLU A 272 3.14 10.69 -7.43
CA GLU A 272 4.59 10.51 -7.39
C GLU A 272 5.19 10.46 -8.81
N ALA A 273 4.59 9.69 -9.72
CA ALA A 273 5.00 9.63 -11.13
C ALA A 273 4.83 10.97 -11.86
N TRP A 274 3.90 11.80 -11.41
CA TRP A 274 3.61 13.12 -11.96
C TRP A 274 4.24 14.27 -11.18
N ARG A 275 5.10 14.02 -10.18
CA ARG A 275 5.60 15.07 -9.27
C ARG A 275 6.21 16.27 -9.99
N ARG A 276 7.09 16.04 -10.97
CA ARG A 276 7.69 17.13 -11.79
C ARG A 276 6.63 17.97 -12.49
N LYS A 277 5.55 17.33 -12.95
CA LYS A 277 4.44 17.99 -13.63
C LYS A 277 3.58 18.80 -12.64
N LEU A 278 3.35 18.27 -11.43
CA LEU A 278 2.68 19.02 -10.36
C LEU A 278 3.43 20.33 -10.06
N TYR A 279 4.73 20.25 -9.75
CA TYR A 279 5.53 21.46 -9.44
C TYR A 279 5.60 22.48 -10.59
N ARG A 280 5.57 22.02 -11.84
CA ARG A 280 5.57 22.92 -13.01
C ARG A 280 4.24 23.65 -13.18
N GLU A 281 3.14 22.98 -12.91
CA GLU A 281 1.79 23.50 -13.19
C GLU A 281 1.16 24.20 -11.98
N LEU A 282 1.62 23.87 -10.78
CA LEU A 282 1.20 24.47 -9.53
C LEU A 282 2.46 24.78 -8.71
N PRO A 283 3.14 25.91 -8.97
CA PRO A 283 4.41 26.23 -8.32
C PRO A 283 4.30 26.30 -6.79
N VAL A 284 5.36 25.86 -6.12
CA VAL A 284 5.47 25.87 -4.65
C VAL A 284 6.52 26.91 -4.24
N PRO A 285 6.17 27.91 -3.42
CA PRO A 285 7.11 28.90 -2.94
C PRO A 285 8.31 28.28 -2.23
N ALA A 286 9.47 28.91 -2.39
CA ALA A 286 10.65 28.56 -1.60
C ALA A 286 10.32 28.67 -0.11
N GLY A 287 10.76 27.69 0.69
CA GLY A 287 10.48 27.66 2.13
C GLY A 287 9.17 27.00 2.54
N TRP A 288 8.21 26.78 1.63
CA TRP A 288 6.89 26.22 1.98
C TRP A 288 6.98 24.92 2.80
N HIS A 289 7.87 23.99 2.45
CA HIS A 289 8.03 22.73 3.19
C HIS A 289 8.57 22.93 4.61
N LYS A 290 9.47 23.90 4.79
CA LYS A 290 9.98 24.27 6.12
C LYS A 290 8.85 24.87 6.94
N ASP A 291 8.05 25.74 6.36
CA ASP A 291 6.92 26.36 7.06
C ASP A 291 5.83 25.34 7.39
N TYR A 292 5.50 24.43 6.47
CA TYR A 292 4.56 23.33 6.71
C TYR A 292 5.03 22.44 7.87
N ALA A 293 6.32 22.06 7.90
CA ALA A 293 6.87 21.24 8.98
C ALA A 293 6.83 21.92 10.37
N HIS A 294 6.73 23.26 10.42
CA HIS A 294 6.60 24.02 11.67
C HIS A 294 5.16 24.55 11.89
N GLY A 295 4.17 24.10 11.11
CA GLY A 295 2.78 24.55 11.23
C GLY A 295 2.52 26.00 10.81
N ARG A 296 3.45 26.64 10.09
CA ARG A 296 3.31 28.02 9.57
C ARG A 296 2.74 28.10 8.16
N ALA A 297 2.60 26.97 7.47
CA ALA A 297 1.93 26.86 6.19
C ALA A 297 1.00 25.65 6.18
N ASP A 298 -0.02 25.69 5.34
CA ASP A 298 -0.97 24.61 5.14
C ASP A 298 -1.13 24.29 3.64
N THR A 299 -2.11 23.44 3.31
CA THR A 299 -2.41 23.07 1.93
C THR A 299 -3.52 23.92 1.30
N THR A 300 -3.91 25.02 1.96
CA THR A 300 -4.91 25.97 1.43
C THR A 300 -4.39 26.53 0.12
N GLY A 301 -5.26 26.56 -0.91
CA GLY A 301 -4.89 26.94 -2.27
C GLY A 301 -4.31 25.81 -3.14
N TYR A 302 -3.93 24.67 -2.55
CA TYR A 302 -3.36 23.52 -3.26
C TYR A 302 -4.30 22.32 -3.34
N GLN A 303 -5.61 22.53 -3.23
CA GLN A 303 -6.62 21.47 -3.19
C GLN A 303 -7.25 21.14 -4.55
N ARG A 304 -6.85 21.86 -5.60
CA ARG A 304 -7.38 21.70 -6.96
C ARG A 304 -6.25 21.54 -7.98
N TRP A 305 -6.35 20.54 -8.84
CA TRP A 305 -5.43 20.33 -9.95
C TRP A 305 -6.12 19.51 -11.04
N ARG A 306 -6.07 19.91 -12.32
CA ARG A 306 -6.55 19.14 -13.50
C ARG A 306 -7.87 18.37 -13.32
N GLY A 307 -8.88 19.00 -12.70
CA GLY A 307 -10.20 18.40 -12.49
C GLY A 307 -10.34 17.49 -11.26
N TRP A 308 -9.29 17.37 -10.45
CA TRP A 308 -9.38 16.95 -9.04
C TRP A 308 -9.70 18.17 -8.18
N ASP A 309 -10.72 18.03 -7.32
CA ASP A 309 -11.11 19.01 -6.32
C ASP A 309 -11.30 18.29 -4.98
N LEU A 310 -10.30 18.39 -4.10
CA LEU A 310 -10.29 17.66 -2.83
C LEU A 310 -11.34 18.19 -1.84
N SER A 311 -11.81 19.43 -2.02
CA SER A 311 -12.89 19.99 -1.20
C SER A 311 -14.21 19.24 -1.39
N LYS A 312 -14.45 18.71 -2.59
CA LYS A 312 -15.65 17.92 -2.92
C LYS A 312 -15.54 16.47 -2.45
N MET A 313 -14.32 15.95 -2.30
CA MET A 313 -14.07 14.59 -1.81
C MET A 313 -14.29 14.45 -0.30
N LYS A 314 -14.06 15.52 0.48
CA LYS A 314 -14.37 15.51 1.92
C LYS A 314 -15.87 15.41 2.21
N ALA A 315 -16.72 15.93 1.32
CA ALA A 315 -18.18 15.93 1.50
C ALA A 315 -18.84 14.56 1.23
N SER A 316 -18.16 13.63 0.55
CA SER A 316 -18.63 12.26 0.33
C SER A 316 -18.10 11.26 1.36
N LEU A 317 -17.41 11.75 2.40
CA LEU A 317 -16.76 10.98 3.47
C LEU A 317 -17.39 11.25 4.85
N LEU A 318 -18.47 12.04 4.89
CA LEU A 318 -19.38 12.30 6.01
C LEU A 318 -20.79 11.84 5.61
#